data_AF-A0A5J4P823-F1
#
_entry.id   AF-A0A5J4P823-F1
#
_cell.length_a   1.000
_cell.length_b   1.000
_cell.length_c   1.000
_cell.angle_alpha   90.00
_cell.angle_beta   90.00
_cell.angle_gamma   90.00
#
_symmetry.space_group_name_H-M   'P 1'
#
loop_
_entity.id
_entity.type
_entity.pdbx_description
1 polymer ?
#
loop_
_entity_poly.entity_id
_entity_poly.type
_entity_poly.pdbx_seq_one_letter_code
_entity_poly.pdbx_strand_id
1 'polypeptide(L)' 'SYLNEFCYKFNRRYFGENLFDRLLIAAVTYKN' A
#
# COMPACT_ATOMS: atom_id res chain seq x y z
N SER A 1 -13.03 -11.04 -5.17
CA SER A 1 -11.67 -11.62 -5.19
C SER A 1 -10.68 -10.90 -6.09
N TYR A 2 -10.99 -10.64 -7.36
CA TYR A 2 -10.01 -10.12 -8.33
C TYR A 2 -9.30 -8.81 -7.91
N LEU A 3 -10.04 -7.83 -7.41
CA LEU A 3 -9.46 -6.54 -7.01
C LEU A 3 -8.46 -6.68 -5.86
N ASN A 4 -8.79 -7.45 -4.82
CA ASN A 4 -7.88 -7.71 -3.71
C ASN A 4 -6.59 -8.39 -4.17
N GLU A 5 -6.70 -9.37 -5.08
CA GLU A 5 -5.55 -10.08 -5.61
C GLU A 5 -4.69 -9.20 -6.54
N PHE A 6 -5.33 -8.37 -7.36
CA PHE A 6 -4.65 -7.37 -8.18
C PHE A 6 -3.90 -6.36 -7.31
N CYS A 7 -4.56 -5.77 -6.32
CA CYS A 7 -3.94 -4.82 -5.39
C CYS A 7 -2.79 -5.46 -4.62
N TYR A 8 -2.94 -6.70 -4.15
CA TYR A 8 -1.87 -7.42 -3.44
C TYR A 8 -0.63 -7.64 -4.33
N LYS A 9 -0.81 -8.17 -5.56
CA LYS A 9 0.29 -8.42 -6.50
C LYS A 9 0.95 -7.12 -6.98
N PHE A 10 0.15 -6.10 -7.29
CA PHE A 10 0.64 -4.79 -7.70
C PHE A 10 1.50 -4.18 -6.59
N ASN A 11 0.98 -4.18 -5.36
CA ASN A 11 1.69 -3.62 -4.23
C ASN A 11 3.01 -4.33 -3.96
N ARG A 12 3.05 -5.67 -4.01
CA ARG A 12 4.29 -6.43 -3.79
C ARG A 12 5.32 -6.20 -4.90
N ARG A 13 4.87 -6.06 -6.16
CA ARG A 13 5.76 -5.86 -7.32
C ARG A 13 6.49 -4.51 -7.30
N TYR A 14 5.79 -3.45 -6.91
CA TYR A 14 6.33 -2.09 -6.99
C TYR A 14 6.83 -1.54 -5.66
N PHE A 15 6.31 -2.05 -4.54
CA PHE A 15 6.58 -1.50 -3.21
C PHE A 15 7.19 -2.52 -2.24
N GLY A 16 7.38 -3.76 -2.70
CA GLY A 16 8.02 -4.83 -1.91
C GLY A 16 7.26 -5.12 -0.62
N GLU A 17 7.99 -5.22 0.49
CA GLU A 17 7.43 -5.44 1.84
C GLU A 17 7.16 -4.13 2.61
N ASN A 18 7.53 -2.97 2.06
CA ASN A 18 7.39 -1.66 2.72
C ASN A 18 5.96 -1.11 2.61
N LEU A 19 4.95 -1.97 2.55
CA LEU A 19 3.56 -1.57 2.40
C LEU A 19 3.06 -0.79 3.61
N PHE A 20 3.49 -1.22 4.80
CA PHE A 20 3.10 -0.60 6.06
C PHE A 20 3.71 0.79 6.24
N ASP A 21 5.00 0.97 5.94
CA ASP A 21 5.68 2.28 6.05
C ASP A 21 5.00 3.37 5.21
N ARG A 22 4.56 3.03 4.00
CA ARG A 22 3.86 3.96 3.11
C ARG A 22 2.47 4.32 3.65
N LEU A 23 1.79 3.35 4.24
CA LEU A 23 0.49 3.56 4.88
C LEU A 23 0.63 4.44 6.13
N LEU A 24 1.70 4.25 6.90
CA LEU A 24 2.08 5.10 8.03
C LEU A 24 2.32 6.55 7.58
N ILE A 25 3.13 6.75 6.54
CA ILE A 25 3.39 8.08 5.98
C ILE A 25 2.09 8.74 5.53
N ALA A 26 1.24 8.04 4.78
CA ALA A 26 -0.05 8.58 4.32
C ALA A 26 -0.95 8.98 5.50
N ALA A 27 -1.01 8.15 6.54
CA ALA A 27 -1.83 8.41 7.73
C ALA A 27 -1.34 9.63 8.52
N VAL A 28 -0.04 9.82 8.67
CA VAL A 28 0.52 10.96 9.42
C VAL A 28 0.65 12.25 8.61
N THR A 29 0.66 12.15 7.27
CA THR A 29 0.76 13.32 6.37
C THR A 29 -0.59 13.84 5.91
N TYR A 30 -1.67 13.08 6.10
CA TYR A 30 -3.02 13.55 5.81
C TYR A 30 -3.37 14.74 6.71
N LYS A 31 -3.47 15.93 6.12
CA LYS A 31 -4.08 17.10 6.75
C LYS A 31 -5.54 17.18 6.29
N ASN A 32 -6.44 17.26 7.26
CA ASN A 32 -7.86 17.57 7.04
C ASN A 32 -8.05 18.88 6.29
#